data_AF-A0A968ZFW8-F1
#
_entry.id   AF-A0A968ZFW8-F1
#
_cell.length_a   1.000
_cell.length_b   1.000
_cell.length_c   1.000
_cell.angle_alpha   90.00
_cell.angle_beta   90.00
_cell.angle_gamma   90.00
#
_symmetry.space_group_name_H-M   'P 1'
#
loop_
_entity.id
_entity.type
_entity.pdbx_description
1 polymer ?
#
loop_
_entity_poly.entity_id
_entity_poly.type
_entity_poly.pdbx_seq_one_letter_code
_entity_poly.pdbx_strand_id
1 'polypeptide(L)' 'MKINPTTSVLGWVGTGVMGGPMLTHLAQAGYRLLIHSRTKSKADALLNDSVRWAEPLELVRQAQVVFTMLGYPADVEQVY' A
#
# COMPACT_ATOMS: atom_id res chain seq x y z
N MET A 1 17.35 -4.89 9.62
CA MET A 1 16.16 -4.06 9.92
C MET A 1 15.10 -4.95 10.56
N LYS A 2 14.44 -4.54 11.64
CA LYS A 2 13.33 -5.31 12.25
C LYS A 2 12.01 -4.65 11.86
N ILE A 3 11.06 -5.44 11.36
CA ILE A 3 9.70 -5.00 11.04
C ILE A 3 8.81 -5.20 12.27
N ASN A 4 8.04 -4.20 12.65
CA ASN A 4 7.16 -4.24 13.81
C ASN A 4 5.84 -3.51 13.54
N PRO A 5 4.68 -4.07 13.93
CA PRO A 5 3.38 -3.46 13.67
C PRO A 5 3.26 -2.00 14.07
N THR A 6 3.69 -1.60 15.26
CA THR A 6 3.40 -0.25 15.78
C THR A 6 4.37 0.83 15.30
N THR A 7 5.48 0.45 14.65
CA THR A 7 6.54 1.42 14.27
C THR A 7 6.90 1.37 12.79
N SER A 8 6.63 0.27 12.09
CA SER A 8 6.93 0.12 10.67
C SER A 8 5.90 0.77 9.75
N VAL A 9 6.40 1.30 8.63
CA VAL A 9 5.58 1.80 7.52
C VAL A 9 5.70 0.82 6.36
N LEU A 10 4.58 0.32 5.87
CA LEU A 10 4.50 -0.57 4.71
C LEU A 10 3.95 0.19 3.51
N GLY A 11 4.57 -0.01 2.36
CA GLY A 11 4.10 0.47 1.07
C GLY A 11 3.24 -0.60 0.38
N TRP A 12 2.12 -0.21 -0.22
CA TRP A 12 1.24 -1.13 -0.92
C TRP A 12 0.77 -0.57 -2.26
N VAL A 13 1.23 -1.16 -3.36
CA VAL A 13 0.84 -0.79 -4.72
C VAL A 13 -0.18 -1.79 -5.25
N GLY A 14 -1.41 -1.35 -5.50
CA GLY A 14 -2.49 -2.18 -6.02
C GLY A 14 -3.52 -2.57 -4.95
N THR A 15 -4.62 -1.83 -4.88
CA THR A 15 -5.67 -1.97 -3.85
C THR A 15 -6.92 -2.70 -4.36
N GLY A 16 -6.73 -3.62 -5.32
CA GLY A 16 -7.82 -4.38 -5.94
C GLY A 16 -8.41 -5.47 -5.02
N VAL A 17 -9.10 -6.44 -5.63
CA VAL A 17 -9.84 -7.52 -4.93
C VAL A 17 -8.96 -8.30 -3.96
N MET A 18 -7.69 -8.57 -4.31
CA MET A 18 -6.76 -9.21 -3.38
C MET A 18 -6.09 -8.20 -2.44
N GLY A 19 -5.65 -7.06 -2.98
CA GLY A 19 -4.82 -6.13 -2.22
C GLY A 19 -5.54 -5.40 -1.09
N GLY A 20 -6.78 -4.98 -1.31
CA GLY A 20 -7.58 -4.25 -0.31
C GLY A 20 -7.82 -5.04 0.98
N PRO A 21 -8.31 -6.30 0.93
CA PRO A 21 -8.46 -7.11 2.13
C PRO A 21 -7.14 -7.38 2.85
N MET A 22 -6.06 -7.67 2.11
CA MET A 22 -4.75 -7.96 2.71
C MET A 22 -4.16 -6.77 3.44
N LEU A 23 -4.15 -5.58 2.82
CA LEU A 23 -3.65 -4.37 3.47
C LEU A 23 -4.50 -3.96 4.68
N THR A 24 -5.81 -4.27 4.66
CA THR A 24 -6.70 -4.00 5.79
C THR A 24 -6.33 -4.86 7.00
N HIS A 25 -5.99 -6.14 6.82
CA HIS A 25 -5.50 -6.97 7.92
C HIS A 25 -4.17 -6.45 8.50
N LEU A 26 -3.27 -5.92 7.66
CA LEU A 26 -2.02 -5.32 8.12
C LEU A 26 -2.29 -4.03 8.91
N ALA A 27 -3.19 -3.18 8.43
CA ALA A 27 -3.63 -1.98 9.16
C ALA A 27 -4.24 -2.34 10.53
N GLN A 28 -5.10 -3.36 10.58
CA GLN A 28 -5.70 -3.87 11.82
C GLN A 28 -4.67 -4.48 12.79
N ALA A 29 -3.59 -5.07 12.27
CA ALA A 29 -2.49 -5.56 13.08
C ALA A 29 -1.63 -4.42 13.70
N GLY A 30 -1.84 -3.17 13.25
CA GLY A 30 -1.20 -1.96 13.80
C GLY A 30 -0.23 -1.28 12.86
N TYR A 31 0.03 -1.84 11.67
CA TYR A 31 0.96 -1.24 10.69
C TYR A 31 0.41 0.07 10.13
N ARG A 32 1.32 1.02 9.86
CA ARG A 32 1.03 2.19 9.03
C ARG A 32 1.24 1.82 7.57
N LEU A 33 0.25 2.11 6.74
CA LEU A 33 0.19 1.74 5.33
C LEU A 33 0.19 3.01 4.46
N LEU A 34 1.17 3.10 3.56
CA LEU A 34 1.15 4.01 2.43
C LEU A 34 0.71 3.22 1.20
N ILE A 35 -0.45 3.57 0.65
CA ILE A 35 -1.05 2.83 -0.45
C ILE A 35 -1.00 3.64 -1.74
N HIS A 36 -0.88 2.94 -2.86
CA HIS A 36 -0.98 3.51 -4.19
C HIS A 36 -1.91 2.68 -5.05
N SER A 37 -2.73 3.37 -5.82
CA SER A 37 -3.61 2.80 -6.82
C SER A 37 -3.63 3.75 -8.02
N ARG A 38 -3.67 3.19 -9.24
CA ARG A 38 -3.71 4.01 -10.47
C ARG A 38 -4.86 5.01 -10.47
N THR A 39 -6.01 4.58 -9.96
CA THR A 39 -7.18 5.45 -9.79
C THR A 39 -7.36 5.73 -8.30
N LYS A 40 -6.96 6.93 -7.86
CA LYS A 40 -6.99 7.36 -6.45
C LYS A 40 -8.34 7.10 -5.77
N SER A 41 -9.45 7.42 -6.44
CA SER A 41 -10.79 7.25 -5.88
C SER A 41 -11.15 5.80 -5.52
N LYS A 42 -10.48 4.81 -6.12
CA LYS A 42 -10.67 3.39 -5.74
C LYS A 42 -10.08 3.04 -4.37
N ALA A 43 -9.21 3.90 -3.84
CA ALA A 43 -8.60 3.72 -2.53
C ALA A 43 -9.36 4.46 -1.42
N ASP A 44 -10.30 5.35 -1.74
CA ASP A 44 -10.97 6.21 -0.76
C ASP A 44 -11.64 5.42 0.38
N ALA A 45 -12.27 4.29 0.04
CA ALA A 45 -12.93 3.41 1.01
C ALA A 45 -11.95 2.69 1.98
N LEU A 46 -10.64 2.70 1.68
CA LEU A 46 -9.60 2.08 2.50
C LEU A 46 -8.89 3.10 3.40
N LEU A 47 -9.07 4.40 3.17
CA LEU A 47 -8.37 5.45 3.90
C LEU A 47 -8.88 5.58 5.33
N ASN A 48 -7.94 5.73 6.26
CA ASN A 48 -8.21 5.95 7.69
C ASN A 48 -6.90 6.42 8.38
N ASP A 49 -6.89 6.48 9.71
CA ASP A 49 -5.75 6.95 10.51
C ASP A 49 -4.44 6.19 10.27
N SER A 50 -4.51 4.90 9.90
CA SER A 50 -3.35 4.06 9.62
C SER A 50 -3.10 3.80 8.13
N VAL A 51 -4.04 4.16 7.25
CA VAL A 51 -3.95 3.90 5.80
C VAL A 51 -4.07 5.22 5.03
N ARG A 52 -2.99 5.62 4.36
CA ARG A 52 -2.93 6.86 3.57
C ARG A 52 -2.54 6.58 2.13
N TRP A 53 -3.20 7.25 1.19
CA TRP A 53 -2.79 7.24 -0.22
C TRP A 53 -1.55 8.13 -0.45
N ALA A 54 -0.61 7.64 -1.26
CA ALA A 54 0.61 8.35 -1.62
C ALA A 54 0.98 8.14 -3.10
N GLU A 55 1.73 9.10 -3.64
CA GLU A 55 2.39 8.94 -4.94
C GLU A 55 3.52 7.89 -4.85
N PRO A 56 3.87 7.19 -5.95
CA PRO A 56 4.86 6.11 -5.91
C PRO A 56 6.21 6.55 -5.32
N LEU A 57 6.70 7.73 -5.71
CA LEU A 57 7.96 8.28 -5.20
C LEU A 57 7.92 8.57 -3.69
N GLU A 58 6.79 9.05 -3.19
CA GLU A 58 6.61 9.29 -1.77
C GLU A 58 6.56 7.96 -1.00
N LEU A 59 5.80 7.01 -1.52
CA LEU A 59 5.62 5.68 -0.94
C LEU A 59 6.97 4.98 -0.76
N VAL A 60 7.80 4.89 -1.81
CA VAL A 60 9.09 4.20 -1.74
C VAL A 60 10.11 4.90 -0.86
N ARG A 61 10.00 6.22 -0.66
CA ARG A 61 10.90 6.98 0.23
C ARG A 61 10.63 6.74 1.71
N GLN A 62 9.37 6.45 2.05
CA GLN A 62 8.94 6.31 3.45
C GLN A 62 8.72 4.86 3.87
N ALA A 63 8.34 3.98 2.94
CA ALA A 63 8.08 2.59 3.23
C ALA A 63 9.36 1.80 3.50
N GLN A 64 9.29 0.92 4.50
CA GLN A 64 10.34 -0.04 4.83
C GLN A 64 10.27 -1.31 3.98
N VAL A 65 9.06 -1.70 3.58
CA VAL A 65 8.77 -2.84 2.72
C VAL A 65 7.67 -2.40 1.75
N VAL A 66 7.82 -2.73 0.47
CA VAL A 66 6.83 -2.42 -0.56
C VAL A 66 6.25 -3.73 -1.10
N PHE A 67 4.93 -3.83 -1.06
CA PHE A 67 4.16 -4.88 -1.70
C PHE A 67 3.59 -4.36 -3.02
N THR A 68 3.67 -5.15 -4.08
CA THR A 68 3.07 -4.83 -5.38
C THR A 68 2.12 -5.95 -5.78
N MET A 69 0.88 -5.61 -6.09
CA MET A 69 -0.19 -6.57 -6.40
C MET A 69 -1.08 -6.04 -7.52
N LEU A 70 -0.68 -6.34 -8.76
CA LEU A 70 -1.27 -5.81 -9.99
C LEU A 70 -1.80 -6.94 -10.88
N GLY A 71 -2.76 -6.61 -11.75
CA GLY A 71 -3.51 -7.61 -12.50
C GLY A 71 -2.81 -8.12 -13.76
N TYR A 72 -2.02 -7.26 -14.42
CA TYR A 72 -1.38 -7.58 -15.70
C TYR A 72 0.10 -7.18 -15.72
N PRO A 73 0.94 -7.83 -16.53
CA PRO A 73 2.36 -7.48 -16.68
C PRO A 73 2.60 -6.01 -17.03
N ALA A 74 1.80 -5.44 -17.94
CA ALA A 74 1.92 -4.04 -18.33
C ALA A 74 1.67 -3.05 -17.18
N ASP A 75 0.81 -3.41 -16.20
CA ASP A 75 0.61 -2.57 -15.02
C ASP A 75 1.87 -2.57 -14.13
N VAL A 76 2.64 -3.67 -14.11
CA VAL A 76 3.91 -3.77 -13.37
C VAL A 76 4.97 -2.89 -14.03
N GLU A 77 5.11 -2.97 -15.35
CA GLU A 77 6.04 -2.14 -16.13
C GLU A 77 5.76 -0.63 -16.01
N GLN A 78 4.52 -0.23 -15.75
CA GLN A 78 4.20 1.18 -15.54
C GLN A 78 4.73 1.73 -14.19
N VAL A 79 4.95 0.85 -13.21
CA VAL A 79 5.36 1.21 -11.85
C VAL A 79 6.87 1.14 -11.65
N TYR A 80 7.59 0.36 -12.48
CA TYR A 80 9.04 0.11 -12.40
C TYR A 80 9.78 0.57 -13.64
#